data_AF-A0A852VQ21-F1
#
_entry.id   AF-A0A852VQ21-F1
#
_cell.length_a   1.000
_cell.length_b   1.000
_cell.length_c   1.000
_cell.angle_alpha   90.00
_cell.angle_beta   90.00
_cell.angle_gamma   90.00
#
_symmetry.space_group_name_H-M   'P 1'
#
loop_
_entity.id
_entity.type
_entity.pdbx_description
1 polymer ?
#
loop_
_entity_poly.entity_id
_entity_poly.type
_entity_poly.pdbx_seq_one_letter_code
_entity_poly.pdbx_strand_id
1 'polypeptide(L)' 'MTSKPPSRPKPIPFIATGAIIGFIVFGVISLLGPNTDGGYNISYDPSAALGFMSVVGLCAGGLVGAVVAALLTYRK' A
#
# COMPACT_ATOMS: atom_id res chain seq x y z
N MET A 1 -1.26 9.17 -42.02
CA MET A 1 -1.94 9.07 -40.71
C MET A 1 -1.07 8.22 -39.81
N THR A 2 -0.30 8.81 -38.89
CA THR A 2 0.55 8.09 -37.95
C THR A 2 -0.30 7.65 -36.76
N SER A 3 -0.73 6.38 -36.76
CA SER A 3 -1.44 5.80 -35.62
C SER A 3 -0.51 5.71 -34.42
N LYS A 4 -0.74 6.55 -33.40
CA LYS A 4 -0.05 6.45 -32.10
C LYS A 4 -0.29 5.04 -31.54
N PRO A 5 0.76 4.27 -31.19
CA PRO A 5 0.57 2.94 -30.65
C PRO A 5 -0.30 3.01 -29.39
N PRO A 6 -1.21 2.04 -29.16
CA PRO A 6 -2.08 2.06 -27.99
C PRO A 6 -1.20 2.08 -26.74
N SER A 7 -1.37 3.12 -25.92
CA SER A 7 -0.66 3.23 -24.65
C SER A 7 -1.10 2.08 -23.76
N ARG A 8 -0.27 1.03 -23.65
CA ARG A 8 -0.47 -0.02 -22.64
C ARG A 8 -0.49 0.66 -21.27
N PRO A 9 -1.44 0.32 -20.38
CA PRO A 9 -1.45 0.86 -19.02
C PRO A 9 -0.09 0.55 -18.38
N LYS A 10 0.59 1.59 -17.88
CA LYS A 10 1.88 1.43 -17.21
C LYS A 10 1.60 0.91 -15.80
N PRO A 11 2.12 -0.25 -15.38
CA PRO A 11 1.80 -0.81 -14.06
C PRO A 11 2.44 -0.05 -12.90
N ILE A 12 3.63 0.54 -13.13
CA ILE A 12 4.42 1.27 -12.12
C ILE A 12 3.61 2.35 -11.37
N PRO A 13 2.90 3.29 -12.04
CA PRO A 13 2.12 4.31 -11.33
C PRO A 13 0.99 3.74 -10.47
N PHE A 14 0.37 2.62 -10.85
CA PHE A 14 -0.66 1.99 -10.02
C PHE A 14 -0.06 1.37 -8.75
N ILE A 15 1.08 0.71 -8.88
CA ILE A 15 1.81 0.13 -7.73
C ILE A 15 2.25 1.23 -6.79
N ALA A 16 2.86 2.31 -7.31
CA ALA A 16 3.31 3.44 -6.51
C ALA A 16 2.14 4.12 -5.79
N THR A 17 1.02 4.35 -6.48
CA THR A 17 -0.19 4.93 -5.87
C THR A 17 -0.74 4.02 -4.77
N GLY A 18 -0.84 2.72 -5.04
CA GLY A 18 -1.28 1.74 -4.05
C GLY A 18 -0.38 1.73 -2.82
N ALA A 19 0.94 1.73 -2.99
CA ALA A 19 1.90 1.75 -1.89
C ALA A 19 1.77 3.03 -1.05
N ILE A 20 1.63 4.20 -1.68
CA ILE A 20 1.42 5.48 -0.99
C ILE A 20 0.13 5.45 -0.16
N ILE A 21 -0.98 4.97 -0.75
CA ILE A 21 -2.26 4.86 -0.05
C ILE A 21 -2.12 3.89 1.14
N GLY A 22 -1.50 2.73 0.93
CA GLY A 22 -1.29 1.76 1.99
C GLY A 22 -0.42 2.30 3.13
N PHE A 23 0.65 3.03 2.82
CA PHE A 23 1.47 3.73 3.81
C PHE A 23 0.66 4.73 4.62
N ILE A 24 -0.15 5.58 3.97
CA ILE A 24 -0.98 6.57 4.65
C ILE A 24 -1.99 5.89 5.58
N VAL A 25 -2.71 4.88 5.08
CA VAL A 25 -3.74 4.17 5.86
C VAL A 25 -3.12 3.48 7.08
N PHE A 26 -2.05 2.72 6.90
CA PHE A 26 -1.40 2.02 8.01
C PHE A 26 -0.67 2.96 8.96
N GLY A 27 -0.09 4.06 8.46
CA GLY A 27 0.48 5.11 9.28
C GLY A 27 -0.58 5.75 10.19
N VAL A 28 -1.76 6.07 9.64
CA VAL A 28 -2.89 6.59 10.44
C VAL A 28 -3.37 5.56 11.48
N ILE A 29 -3.47 4.29 11.09
CA ILE A 29 -3.83 3.20 12.03
C ILE A 29 -2.81 3.11 13.16
N SER A 30 -1.51 3.21 12.86
CA SER A 30 -0.45 3.17 13.88
C SER A 30 -0.47 4.40 14.80
N LEU A 31 -0.92 5.56 14.32
CA LEU A 31 -0.99 6.79 15.11
C LEU A 31 -2.21 6.83 16.03
N LEU A 32 -3.33 6.26 15.58
CA LEU A 32 -4.60 6.26 16.34
C LEU A 32 -4.81 4.98 17.15
N GLY A 33 -4.10 3.91 16.80
CA GLY A 33 -4.21 2.61 17.45
C GLY A 33 -3.46 2.54 18.77
N PRO A 34 -3.92 1.73 19.73
CA PRO A 34 -3.17 1.49 20.95
C PRO A 34 -1.86 0.75 20.64
N ASN A 35 -0.74 1.23 21.17
CA ASN A 35 0.60 0.59 21.04
C ASN A 35 0.77 -0.61 21.99
N THR A 36 -0.32 -1.29 22.33
CA THR A 36 -0.36 -2.34 23.36
C THR A 36 -1.07 -3.57 22.85
N ASP A 37 -0.50 -4.73 23.11
CA ASP A 37 -1.19 -6.00 22.90
C ASP A 37 -2.25 -6.22 23.97
N GLY A 38 -3.53 -6.19 23.57
CA GLY A 38 -4.66 -6.39 24.48
C GLY A 38 -4.70 -7.75 25.18
N GLY A 39 -3.95 -8.75 24.68
CA GLY A 39 -3.85 -10.08 25.27
C GLY A 39 -2.72 -10.27 26.28
N TYR A 40 -1.64 -9.46 26.20
CA TYR A 40 -0.41 -9.66 26.97
C TYR A 40 0.09 -8.42 27.72
N ASN A 41 -0.60 -7.27 27.62
CA ASN A 41 -0.20 -5.99 28.23
C ASN A 41 1.24 -5.56 27.89
N ILE A 42 1.76 -6.01 26.74
CA ILE A 42 3.07 -5.61 26.27
C ILE A 42 2.91 -4.24 25.59
N SER A 43 3.61 -3.23 26.09
CA SER A 43 3.71 -1.93 25.44
C SER A 43 4.87 -1.94 24.46
N TYR A 44 4.58 -1.70 23.18
CA TYR A 44 5.58 -1.56 22.14
C TYR A 44 6.06 -0.12 22.02
N ASP A 45 7.31 0.04 21.62
CA ASP A 45 7.82 1.36 21.27
C ASP A 45 7.02 1.94 20.08
N PRO A 46 6.45 3.15 20.21
CA PRO A 46 5.61 3.73 19.16
C PRO A 46 6.32 3.91 17.81
N SER A 47 7.63 4.16 17.83
CA SER A 47 8.40 4.33 16.59
C SER A 47 8.61 3.00 15.87
N ALA A 48 8.79 1.91 16.63
CA ALA A 48 8.86 0.56 16.09
C ALA A 48 7.51 0.12 15.49
N ALA A 49 6.40 0.40 16.19
CA ALA A 49 5.05 0.12 15.70
C ALA A 49 4.76 0.86 14.39
N LEU A 50 5.08 2.16 14.33
CA LEU A 50 4.90 2.99 13.14
C LEU A 50 5.73 2.48 11.97
N GLY A 51 7.00 2.15 12.20
CA GLY A 51 7.89 1.61 11.17
C GLY A 51 7.37 0.29 10.60
N PHE A 52 6.96 -0.63 11.46
CA PHE A 52 6.39 -1.90 11.04
C PHE A 52 5.10 -1.72 10.22
N MET A 53 4.14 -0.97 10.76
CA MET A 53 2.86 -0.71 10.10
C MET A 53 3.05 -0.03 8.74
N SER A 54 3.99 0.92 8.65
CA SER A 54 4.33 1.60 7.41
C SER A 54 4.82 0.65 6.31
N VAL A 55 5.71 -0.29 6.66
CA VAL A 55 6.23 -1.29 5.71
C VAL A 55 5.12 -2.25 5.27
N VAL A 56 4.30 -2.72 6.21
CA VAL A 56 3.13 -3.57 5.89
C VAL A 56 2.18 -2.82 4.96
N GLY A 57 1.89 -1.55 5.25
CA GLY A 57 1.05 -0.70 4.42
C GLY A 57 1.60 -0.51 3.00
N LEU A 58 2.90 -0.21 2.86
CA LEU A 58 3.57 -0.07 1.56
C LEU A 58 3.44 -1.36 0.73
N CYS A 59 3.72 -2.51 1.33
CA CYS A 59 3.66 -3.79 0.65
C CYS A 59 2.21 -4.16 0.27
N ALA A 60 1.28 -4.10 1.23
CA ALA A 60 -0.12 -4.43 1.00
C ALA A 60 -0.76 -3.48 -0.03
N GLY A 61 -0.54 -2.18 0.10
CA GLY A 61 -1.01 -1.17 -0.83
C GLY A 61 -0.41 -1.35 -2.23
N GLY A 62 0.90 -1.60 -2.31
CA GLY A 62 1.58 -1.86 -3.58
C GLY A 62 1.05 -3.10 -4.30
N LEU A 63 0.76 -4.18 -3.56
CA LEU A 63 0.11 -5.37 -4.08
C LEU A 63 -1.29 -5.08 -4.63
N VAL A 64 -2.11 -4.32 -3.90
CA VAL A 64 -3.44 -3.89 -4.40
C VAL A 64 -3.28 -3.07 -5.69
N GLY A 65 -2.32 -2.14 -5.73
CA GLY A 65 -2.00 -1.39 -6.94
C GLY A 65 -1.58 -2.28 -8.11
N ALA A 66 -0.76 -3.30 -7.86
CA ALA A 66 -0.36 -4.29 -8.86
C ALA A 66 -1.56 -5.10 -9.39
N VAL A 67 -2.45 -5.54 -8.49
CA VAL A 67 -3.69 -6.24 -8.85
C VAL A 67 -4.57 -5.37 -9.74
N VAL A 68 -4.76 -4.09 -9.39
CA VAL A 68 -5.53 -3.14 -10.21
C VAL A 68 -4.91 -3.00 -11.60
N ALA A 69 -3.58 -2.83 -11.69
CA ALA A 69 -2.89 -2.74 -12.97
C ALA A 69 -3.06 -4.02 -13.80
N ALA A 70 -2.95 -5.19 -13.18
CA ALA A 70 -3.15 -6.49 -13.83
C ALA A 70 -4.58 -6.60 -14.36
N LEU A 71 -5.60 -6.34 -13.53
CA LEU A 71 -7.01 -6.39 -13.95
C LEU A 71 -7.29 -5.45 -15.12
N LEU A 72 -6.77 -4.22 -15.12
CA LEU A 72 -6.93 -3.29 -16.25
C LEU A 72 -6.19 -3.72 -17.52
N THR A 73 -5.14 -4.52 -17.37
CA THR A 73 -4.35 -5.04 -18.50
C THR A 73 -5.00 -6.29 -19.11
N TYR A 74 -5.53 -7.19 -18.28
CA TYR A 74 -6.10 -8.48 -18.71
C TYR A 74 -7.62 -8.46 -18.97
N ARG A 75 -8.33 -7.38 -18.62
CA ARG A 75 -9.76 -7.20 -18.95
C ARG A 75 -10.01 -6.63 -20.37
N LYS A 76 -9.00 -6.65 -21.24
CA LYS A 76 -9.12 -6.33 -22.67
C LYS A 76 -8.86 -7.59 -23.50
#